data_AF-A0A7S1RVQ0-F1
#
_entry.id   AF-A0A7S1RVQ0-F1
#
_cell.length_a   1.000
_cell.length_b   1.000
_cell.length_c   1.000
_cell.angle_alpha   90.00
_cell.angle_beta   90.00
_cell.angle_gamma   90.00
#
_symmetry.space_group_name_H-M   'P 1'
#
loop_
_entity.id
_entity.type
_entity.pdbx_description
1 polymer ?
#
loop_
_entity_poly.entity_id
_entity_poly.type
_entity_poly.pdbx_seq_one_letter_code
_entity_poly.pdbx_strand_id
1 'polypeptide(L)'
;ALRVSLCFPRALQPGDLEMERLARITRHITAEGAQPQPVALRAAPTASVSPIMAQLKSKIGKLAQERSALKAELLKAGDTKLQDVTVEMAIQGSRSIKTMVTETSDLDPNDGIFYR
;
A
#
# COMPACT_ATOMS: atom_id res chain seq x y z
N ALA A 1 33.41 -19.82 45.90
CA ALA A 1 33.47 -20.64 44.68
C ALA A 1 32.05 -21.03 44.28
N LEU A 2 31.47 -20.37 43.28
CA LEU A 2 30.13 -20.63 42.76
C LEU A 2 30.27 -21.31 41.39
N ARG A 3 29.94 -22.60 41.31
CA ARG A 3 29.88 -23.36 40.05
C ARG A 3 28.56 -23.00 39.35
N VAL A 4 28.63 -22.14 38.35
CA VAL A 4 27.53 -21.94 37.41
C VAL A 4 27.54 -23.11 36.44
N SER A 5 26.58 -24.02 36.59
CA SER A 5 26.32 -25.10 35.63
C SER A 5 25.73 -24.49 34.37
N LEU A 6 26.57 -24.13 33.41
CA LEU A 6 26.13 -23.83 32.05
C LEU A 6 25.64 -25.13 31.42
N CYS A 7 24.33 -25.32 31.45
CA CYS A 7 23.65 -26.34 30.65
C CYS A 7 23.75 -25.89 29.18
N PHE A 8 24.80 -26.32 28.50
CA PHE A 8 24.97 -26.15 27.07
C PHE A 8 23.88 -26.96 26.35
N PRO A 9 22.95 -26.35 25.60
CA PRO A 9 22.07 -27.14 24.75
C PRO A 9 22.93 -27.81 23.67
N ARG A 10 22.74 -29.12 23.57
CA ARG A 10 23.23 -30.04 22.54
C ARG A 10 23.27 -29.34 21.19
N ALA A 11 24.41 -29.43 20.47
CA ALA A 11 24.54 -28.92 19.12
C ALA A 11 23.44 -29.49 18.21
N LEU A 12 22.42 -28.68 17.91
CA LEU A 12 21.37 -29.00 16.96
C LEU A 12 21.97 -28.93 15.55
N GLN A 13 21.72 -29.97 14.74
CA GLN A 13 22.20 -30.03 13.37
C GLN A 13 21.46 -28.99 12.51
N PRO A 14 22.08 -28.48 11.42
CA PRO A 14 21.53 -27.39 10.62
C PRO A 14 20.16 -27.67 9.95
N GLY A 15 19.69 -28.92 9.97
CA GLY A 15 18.37 -29.30 9.43
C GLY A 15 17.18 -29.04 10.36
N ASP A 16 17.41 -28.94 11.68
CA ASP A 16 16.31 -28.82 12.66
C ASP A 16 15.73 -27.40 12.72
N LEU A 17 16.55 -26.38 12.44
CA LEU A 17 16.18 -24.96 12.41
C LEU A 17 15.21 -24.61 11.28
N GLU A 18 15.36 -25.25 10.12
CA GLU A 18 14.48 -25.02 8.97
C GLU A 18 13.10 -25.63 9.20
N MET A 19 13.03 -26.83 9.81
CA MET A 19 11.75 -27.46 10.18
C MET A 19 11.00 -26.67 11.26
N GLU A 20 11.71 -26.10 12.24
CA GLU A 20 11.10 -25.27 13.27
C GLU A 20 10.64 -23.90 12.73
N ARG A 21 11.40 -23.31 11.78
CA ARG A 21 11.00 -22.10 11.05
C ARG A 21 9.77 -22.34 10.19
N LEU A 22 9.73 -23.44 9.45
CA LEU A 22 8.57 -23.83 8.65
C LEU A 22 7.36 -24.10 9.54
N ALA A 23 7.51 -24.82 10.66
CA ALA A 23 6.44 -25.04 11.62
C ALA A 23 5.91 -23.74 12.24
N ARG A 24 6.78 -22.75 12.49
CA ARG A 24 6.38 -21.43 12.98
C ARG A 24 5.62 -20.63 11.93
N ILE A 25 6.07 -20.66 10.67
CA ILE A 25 5.38 -20.05 9.54
C ILE A 25 4.00 -20.70 9.34
N THR A 26 3.91 -22.03 9.38
CA THR A 26 2.63 -22.73 9.23
C THR A 26 1.64 -22.35 10.33
N ARG A 27 2.08 -22.19 11.59
CA ARG A 27 1.21 -21.74 12.70
C ARG A 27 0.67 -20.33 12.53
N HIS A 28 1.42 -19.44 11.87
CA HIS A 28 0.93 -18.09 11.56
C HIS A 28 -0.03 -18.08 10.37
N ILE A 29 0.10 -19.04 9.44
CA ILE A 29 -0.79 -19.16 8.28
C ILE A 29 -2.10 -19.86 8.64
N THR A 30 -2.10 -20.89 9.49
CA THR A 30 -3.34 -21.60 9.88
C THR A 30 -4.11 -20.95 11.04
N ALA A 31 -3.64 -19.83 11.59
CA ALA A 31 -4.42 -18.99 12.50
C ALA A 31 -5.51 -18.16 11.79
N GLU A 32 -5.73 -18.36 10.48
CA GLU A 32 -6.92 -17.90 9.74
C GLU A 32 -8.18 -18.76 10.02
N GLY A 33 -8.38 -19.12 11.29
CA GLY A 33 -9.65 -19.63 11.82
C GLY A 33 -10.48 -18.54 12.51
N ALA A 34 -10.05 -17.27 12.45
CA ALA A 34 -10.84 -16.14 12.90
C ALA A 34 -11.91 -15.86 11.84
N GLN A 35 -13.11 -16.41 12.08
CA GLN A 35 -14.36 -15.97 11.45
C GLN A 35 -14.33 -14.43 11.31
N PRO A 36 -14.47 -13.86 10.10
CA PRO A 36 -14.70 -12.45 9.97
C PRO A 36 -16.03 -12.17 10.68
N GLN A 37 -15.96 -11.55 11.86
CA GLN A 37 -17.12 -10.91 12.46
C GLN A 37 -17.77 -10.09 11.34
N PRO A 38 -19.07 -10.27 11.05
CA PRO A 38 -19.75 -9.40 10.12
C PRO A 38 -19.75 -8.03 10.77
N VAL A 39 -18.75 -7.20 10.44
CA VAL A 39 -18.83 -5.77 10.64
C VAL A 39 -20.04 -5.36 9.83
N ALA A 40 -21.17 -5.19 10.53
CA ALA A 40 -22.41 -4.76 9.95
C ALA A 40 -22.07 -3.53 9.10
N LEU A 41 -22.12 -3.67 7.77
CA LEU A 41 -22.12 -2.54 6.88
C LEU A 41 -23.29 -1.69 7.37
N ARG A 42 -22.99 -0.61 8.09
CA ARG A 42 -23.99 0.43 8.37
C ARG A 42 -24.55 0.80 7.01
N ALA A 43 -25.81 0.46 6.80
CA ALA A 43 -26.53 0.86 5.61
C ALA A 43 -26.30 2.36 5.45
N ALA A 44 -25.68 2.73 4.32
CA ALA A 44 -25.45 4.13 4.01
C ALA A 44 -26.80 4.84 4.14
N PRO A 45 -26.87 6.01 4.81
CA PRO A 45 -28.11 6.76 4.85
C PRO A 45 -28.49 7.03 3.39
N THR A 46 -29.58 6.40 2.94
CA THR A 46 -30.15 6.65 1.61
C THR A 46 -30.84 7.99 1.68
N ALA A 47 -30.03 9.06 1.76
CA ALA A 47 -30.48 10.41 1.56
C ALA A 47 -31.12 10.44 0.16
N SER A 48 -32.36 10.91 0.10
CA SER A 48 -33.05 11.22 -1.15
C SER A 48 -32.08 11.93 -2.07
N VAL A 49 -31.74 11.28 -3.19
CA VAL A 49 -30.71 11.78 -4.12
C VAL A 49 -31.19 13.14 -4.61
N SER A 50 -30.61 14.20 -4.07
CA SER A 50 -30.94 15.54 -4.53
C SER A 50 -30.64 15.63 -6.03
N PRO A 51 -31.46 16.34 -6.82
CA PRO A 51 -31.25 16.47 -8.26
C PRO A 51 -29.85 17.01 -8.59
N ILE A 52 -29.28 17.81 -7.70
CA ILE A 52 -27.91 18.34 -7.76
C ILE A 52 -26.87 17.22 -7.68
N MET A 53 -27.03 16.26 -6.76
CA MET A 53 -26.11 15.12 -6.64
C MET A 53 -26.12 14.21 -7.88
N ALA A 54 -27.27 14.05 -8.53
CA ALA A 54 -27.36 13.30 -9.78
C ALA A 54 -26.57 13.98 -10.91
N GLN A 55 -26.63 15.31 -11.01
CA GLN A 55 -25.84 16.08 -11.99
C GLN A 55 -24.34 16.05 -11.69
N LEU A 56 -23.94 16.14 -10.42
CA LEU A 56 -22.53 16.02 -10.02
C LEU A 56 -21.96 14.65 -10.35
N LYS A 57 -22.69 13.58 -10.01
CA LYS A 57 -22.27 12.21 -10.31
C LYS A 57 -22.12 11.97 -11.81
N SER A 58 -23.02 12.51 -12.64
CA SER A 58 -22.91 12.36 -14.09
C SER A 58 -21.71 13.13 -14.68
N LYS A 59 -21.41 14.33 -14.17
CA LYS A 59 -20.20 15.08 -14.56
C LYS A 59 -18.91 14.37 -14.14
N ILE A 60 -18.85 13.88 -12.90
CA ILE A 60 -17.70 13.10 -12.41
C ILE A 60 -17.52 11.82 -13.24
N GLY A 61 -18.62 11.14 -13.60
CA GLY A 61 -18.56 9.94 -14.43
C GLY A 61 -17.92 10.18 -15.80
N LYS A 62 -18.25 11.29 -16.47
CA LYS A 62 -17.64 11.67 -17.76
C LYS A 62 -16.14 11.97 -17.59
N LEU A 63 -15.78 12.81 -16.63
CA LEU A 63 -14.40 13.19 -16.38
C LEU A 63 -13.52 11.99 -15.97
N ALA A 64 -14.07 11.05 -15.20
CA ALA A 64 -13.35 9.84 -14.79
C ALA A 64 -12.99 8.94 -15.98
N GLN A 65 -13.85 8.86 -17.01
CA GLN A 65 -13.59 8.10 -18.24
C GLN A 65 -12.47 8.73 -19.07
N GLU A 66 -12.43 10.06 -19.16
CA GLU A 66 -11.35 10.77 -19.85
C GLU A 66 -10.00 10.54 -19.16
N ARG A 67 -9.95 10.61 -17.82
CA ARG A 67 -8.71 10.39 -17.06
C ARG A 67 -8.21 8.95 -17.11
N SER A 68 -9.10 7.96 -17.12
CA SER A 68 -8.69 6.57 -17.24
C SER A 68 -8.07 6.26 -18.60
N ALA A 69 -8.53 6.90 -19.68
CA ALA A 69 -7.92 6.81 -21.01
C ALA A 69 -6.49 7.38 -21.03
N LEU A 70 -6.29 8.57 -20.47
CA LEU A 70 -4.94 9.19 -20.35
C LEU A 70 -3.98 8.31 -19.54
N LYS A 71 -4.45 7.74 -18.43
CA LYS A 71 -3.65 6.79 -17.64
C LYS A 71 -3.24 5.58 -18.48
N ALA A 72 -4.13 5.05 -19.30
CA ALA A 72 -3.83 3.92 -20.19
C ALA A 72 -2.80 4.30 -21.27
N GLU A 73 -2.79 5.54 -21.75
CA GLU A 73 -1.78 6.05 -22.68
C GLU A 73 -0.41 6.19 -22.04
N LEU A 74 -0.34 6.74 -20.82
CA LEU A 74 0.92 6.89 -20.08
C LEU A 74 1.58 5.54 -19.77
N LEU A 75 0.77 4.50 -19.52
CA LEU A 75 1.29 3.15 -19.32
C LEU A 75 1.98 2.56 -20.56
N LYS A 76 1.66 3.05 -21.77
CA LYS A 76 2.36 2.63 -23.01
C LYS A 76 3.80 3.15 -23.06
N ALA A 77 4.10 4.22 -22.34
CA ALA A 77 5.44 4.81 -22.27
C ALA A 77 6.30 4.25 -21.12
N GLY A 78 5.95 3.07 -20.59
CA GLY A 78 6.49 2.51 -19.35
C GLY A 78 8.01 2.33 -19.29
N ASP A 79 8.69 2.19 -20.43
CA ASP A 79 10.15 2.02 -20.49
C ASP A 79 10.93 3.34 -20.39
N THR A 80 10.22 4.47 -20.34
CA THR A 80 10.85 5.80 -20.25
C THR A 80 11.36 6.05 -18.84
N LYS A 81 12.66 6.30 -18.71
CA LYS A 81 13.27 6.66 -17.42
C LYS A 81 12.79 8.05 -16.98
N LEU A 82 12.18 8.12 -15.79
CA LEU A 82 11.73 9.37 -15.17
C LEU A 82 12.80 10.01 -14.30
N GLN A 83 13.47 9.21 -13.45
CA GLN A 83 14.41 9.70 -12.45
C GLN A 83 15.38 8.58 -12.04
N ASP A 84 16.64 8.93 -11.83
CA ASP A 84 17.62 8.04 -11.22
C ASP A 84 17.47 8.04 -9.70
N VAL A 85 17.49 6.85 -9.09
CA VAL A 85 17.29 6.67 -7.64
C VAL A 85 18.61 6.30 -6.98
N THR A 86 19.01 7.06 -5.96
CA THR A 86 20.18 6.75 -5.13
C THR A 86 19.78 5.94 -3.89
N VAL A 87 20.76 5.27 -3.28
CA VAL A 87 20.55 4.45 -2.07
C VAL A 87 20.06 5.30 -0.89
N GLU A 88 20.54 6.54 -0.77
CA GLU A 88 20.10 7.47 0.27
C GLU A 88 18.61 7.80 0.15
N MET A 89 18.12 8.09 -1.05
CA MET A 89 16.70 8.41 -1.29
C MET A 89 15.80 7.21 -0.95
N ALA A 90 16.28 5.99 -1.20
CA ALA A 90 15.55 4.76 -0.84
C ALA A 90 15.47 4.56 0.68
N ILE A 91 16.57 4.78 1.41
CA ILE A 91 16.62 4.62 2.87
C ILE A 91 15.82 5.72 3.60
N GLN A 92 15.85 6.95 3.08
CA GLN A 92 15.15 8.09 3.68
C GLN A 92 13.67 8.19 3.27
N GLY A 93 13.04 7.07 2.90
CA GLY A 93 11.60 7.03 2.65
C GLY A 93 11.18 7.71 1.34
N SER A 94 11.96 7.52 0.26
CA SER A 94 11.67 8.06 -1.08
C SER A 94 11.65 9.59 -1.14
N ARG A 95 12.48 10.24 -0.33
CA ARG A 95 12.63 11.71 -0.34
C ARG A 95 13.02 12.18 -1.74
N SER A 96 12.23 13.10 -2.29
CA SER A 96 12.41 13.66 -3.62
C SER A 96 12.29 12.67 -4.79
N ILE A 97 11.68 11.50 -4.58
CA ILE A 97 11.32 10.56 -5.66
C ILE A 97 9.86 10.79 -6.05
N LYS A 98 9.57 10.90 -7.34
CA LYS A 98 8.19 10.92 -7.86
C LYS A 98 7.62 9.50 -7.91
N THR A 99 6.93 9.08 -6.86
CA THR A 99 6.40 7.69 -6.72
C THR A 99 4.93 7.54 -7.11
N MET A 100 4.16 8.63 -7.14
CA MET A 100 2.72 8.61 -7.37
C MET A 100 2.31 9.71 -8.35
N VAL A 101 1.25 9.44 -9.12
CA VAL A 101 0.58 10.41 -9.97
C VAL A 101 -0.60 11.00 -9.20
N THR A 102 -0.59 12.32 -8.98
CA THR A 102 -1.67 13.07 -8.35
C THR A 102 -2.30 14.00 -9.37
N GLU A 103 -3.60 13.85 -9.60
CA GLU A 103 -4.28 14.67 -10.60
C GLU A 103 -4.94 15.92 -10.02
N THR A 104 -5.31 15.92 -8.74
CA THR A 104 -6.17 16.95 -8.15
C THR A 104 -5.46 18.27 -7.87
N SER A 105 -4.17 18.21 -7.60
CA SER A 105 -3.39 19.35 -7.14
C SER A 105 -1.92 19.15 -7.46
N ASP A 106 -1.27 20.23 -7.85
CA ASP A 106 0.18 20.30 -8.08
C ASP A 106 0.77 21.39 -7.19
N LEU A 107 2.04 21.23 -6.80
CA LEU A 107 2.75 22.20 -5.99
C LEU A 107 3.75 22.96 -6.87
N ASP A 108 3.46 24.22 -7.17
CA ASP A 108 4.39 25.13 -7.82
C ASP A 108 5.37 25.69 -6.77
N PRO A 109 6.70 25.67 -7.01
CA PRO A 109 7.67 26.27 -6.11
C PRO A 109 7.50 27.78 -5.88
N ASN A 110 6.89 28.53 -6.80
CA ASN A 110 6.73 29.98 -6.68
C ASN A 110 5.37 30.38 -6.09
N ASP A 111 4.30 29.87 -6.68
CA ASP A 111 2.92 30.29 -6.36
C ASP A 111 2.22 29.37 -5.34
N GLY A 112 2.83 28.25 -5.00
CA GLY A 112 2.30 27.29 -4.02
C GLY A 112 1.36 26.25 -4.65
N ILE A 113 0.35 25.81 -3.88
CA ILE A 113 -0.53 24.71 -4.30
C ILE A 113 -1.57 25.20 -5.32
N PHE A 114 -1.54 24.59 -6.50
CA PHE A 114 -2.51 24.82 -7.55
C PHE A 114 -3.57 23.72 -7.54
N TYR A 115 -4.83 24.12 -7.42
CA TYR A 115 -5.98 23.25 -7.68
C TYR A 115 -6.52 23.60 -9.04
N ARG A 116 -6.74 22.58 -9.88
CA ARG A 116 -7.20 22.72 -11.27
C ARG A 116 -8.25 23.81 -11.48
#